data_AF-A0A397GZR8-F1
#
_entry.id   AF-A0A397GZR8-F1
#
_cell.length_a   1.000
_cell.length_b   1.000
_cell.length_c   1.000
_cell.angle_alpha   90.00
_cell.angle_beta   90.00
_cell.angle_gamma   90.00
#
_symmetry.space_group_name_H-M   'P 1'
#
loop_
_entity.id
_entity.type
_entity.pdbx_description
1 polymer ?
#
loop_
_entity_poly.entity_id
_entity_poly.type
_entity_poly.pdbx_seq_one_letter_code
_entity_poly.pdbx_strand_id
1 'polypeptide(L)'
;MSKSPPDQPPSASGSTSGDDALPPKTQSGHESQSPQGGKRLAHPLLYDATPPTVLVDFDGPDDPYHPLNWPFRKKVVTTFLYGLTTCWITFASAVYSAGLWQIATDFNVSSEVAASGVSLMVFGFGLGPLVWAPLSEVYGRKWVVIVPYFIAAIFSFGTAAAKDIQTILITRLFAGLFGSAPVTNTGGVLADIWPPQQRGIAVVGYAITLVGGPTLAPIIGSALASSYLRWRWTEYLTGIVMMAQVVLDVLLLDESYAPVLLSHKARRLRVEGKNWALHSKHEEWDVSPAELSQKYLIRPFQMLGTPICLLMSIYASFVYGILYANLESFSIEYHDIRGWGPVVSSLPFIALLVGIFFAAGVNILNNRYYFNQFRANNNRAVPEARLPPMMLGGIAFAAGLFVFGWTSSPGME
;
A
#
# COMPACT_ATOMS: atom_id res chain seq x y z
N MET A 1 -30.78 43.87 -44.61
CA MET A 1 -29.32 43.63 -44.46
C MET A 1 -29.12 42.12 -44.36
N SER A 2 -29.25 41.30 -45.40
CA SER A 2 -28.43 41.18 -46.63
C SER A 2 -26.92 41.16 -46.35
N LYS A 3 -26.32 39.97 -46.41
CA LYS A 3 -25.10 39.69 -47.19
C LYS A 3 -24.85 38.18 -47.28
N SER A 4 -25.11 37.63 -48.47
CA SER A 4 -24.59 36.35 -48.96
C SER A 4 -23.15 36.53 -49.49
N PRO A 5 -22.32 35.47 -49.55
CA PRO A 5 -21.04 35.41 -50.30
C PRO A 5 -21.35 35.30 -51.82
N PRO A 6 -20.43 35.46 -52.82
CA PRO A 6 -19.21 34.65 -53.05
C PRO A 6 -18.06 35.38 -53.81
N ASP A 7 -16.96 34.68 -54.16
CA ASP A 7 -16.40 34.61 -55.53
C ASP A 7 -14.88 34.34 -55.62
N GLN A 8 -14.56 33.22 -56.28
CA GLN A 8 -13.42 32.96 -57.18
C GLN A 8 -14.01 32.17 -58.36
N PRO A 9 -13.38 32.05 -59.55
CA PRO A 9 -12.18 32.68 -60.13
C PRO A 9 -12.46 33.22 -61.58
N PRO A 10 -11.43 33.50 -62.42
CA PRO A 10 -11.22 32.58 -63.55
C PRO A 10 -9.77 32.34 -64.00
N SER A 11 -9.71 31.40 -64.95
CA SER A 11 -8.69 30.59 -65.62
C SER A 11 -7.56 31.26 -66.45
N ALA A 12 -6.44 30.52 -66.51
CA ALA A 12 -5.64 30.07 -67.67
C ALA A 12 -4.76 31.04 -68.51
N SER A 13 -3.47 30.70 -68.64
CA SER A 13 -2.74 30.34 -69.89
C SER A 13 -1.21 30.48 -69.67
N GLY A 14 -0.42 29.42 -69.82
CA GLY A 14 0.43 29.12 -70.99
C GLY A 14 1.72 28.43 -70.50
N SER A 15 1.95 27.15 -70.77
CA SER A 15 2.80 26.61 -71.85
C SER A 15 4.27 27.04 -71.72
N THR A 16 5.27 26.18 -71.50
CA THR A 16 5.78 25.18 -72.48
C THR A 16 6.97 24.38 -71.91
N SER A 17 7.06 23.10 -72.33
CA SER A 17 8.25 22.24 -72.65
C SER A 17 9.39 22.12 -71.62
N GLY A 18 9.72 20.94 -71.11
CA GLY A 18 10.49 19.83 -71.75
C GLY A 18 11.76 19.64 -70.89
N ASP A 19 12.24 18.48 -70.47
CA ASP A 19 12.46 17.22 -71.17
C ASP A 19 12.59 16.02 -70.20
N ASP A 20 12.46 14.84 -70.81
CA ASP A 20 12.51 13.48 -70.30
C ASP A 20 13.77 13.07 -69.50
N ALA A 21 13.58 12.19 -68.51
CA ALA A 21 14.29 10.91 -68.39
C ALA A 21 13.77 10.04 -67.21
N LEU A 22 13.34 8.82 -67.51
CA LEU A 22 12.95 7.73 -66.59
C LEU A 22 14.19 7.00 -65.99
N PRO A 23 14.02 6.16 -64.93
CA PRO A 23 15.01 5.90 -63.87
C PRO A 23 15.76 4.56 -64.02
N PRO A 24 16.67 4.21 -63.08
CA PRO A 24 16.91 2.81 -62.78
C PRO A 24 16.85 2.44 -61.29
N LYS A 25 15.91 1.52 -61.02
CA LYS A 25 16.04 0.24 -60.30
C LYS A 25 17.02 0.10 -59.11
N THR A 26 16.40 -0.12 -57.94
CA THR A 26 16.62 -1.25 -57.01
C THR A 26 18.05 -1.76 -56.78
N GLN A 27 18.57 -1.54 -55.56
CA GLN A 27 19.27 -2.60 -54.82
C GLN A 27 18.78 -2.68 -53.38
N SER A 28 18.35 -3.89 -53.04
CA SER A 28 17.91 -4.40 -51.75
C SER A 28 19.05 -4.39 -50.73
N GLY A 29 18.76 -4.00 -49.49
CA GLY A 29 19.68 -4.12 -48.37
C GLY A 29 18.95 -4.31 -47.05
N HIS A 30 18.57 -5.57 -46.79
CA HIS A 30 18.25 -6.18 -45.50
C HIS A 30 17.30 -5.44 -44.52
N GLU A 31 16.04 -5.86 -44.56
CA GLU A 31 15.20 -5.94 -43.36
C GLU A 31 15.88 -6.86 -42.32
N SER A 32 16.39 -6.28 -41.24
CA SER A 32 16.54 -6.99 -39.98
C SER A 32 15.22 -6.87 -39.21
N GLN A 33 14.32 -7.81 -39.43
CA GLN A 33 13.19 -8.05 -38.55
C GLN A 33 13.71 -8.61 -37.23
N SER A 34 13.48 -7.88 -36.13
CA SER A 34 13.46 -8.45 -34.78
C SER A 34 12.23 -7.92 -34.03
N PRO A 35 11.62 -8.76 -33.17
CA PRO A 35 10.17 -8.80 -33.00
C PRO A 35 9.70 -8.06 -31.73
N GLN A 36 8.38 -7.92 -31.63
CA GLN A 36 7.57 -7.42 -30.52
C GLN A 36 7.13 -5.95 -30.60
N GLY A 37 5.84 -5.79 -30.89
CA GLY A 37 5.14 -4.52 -30.99
C GLY A 37 5.05 -3.80 -29.65
N GLY A 38 5.95 -2.84 -29.44
CA GLY A 38 5.61 -1.62 -28.71
C GLY A 38 5.00 -0.64 -29.71
N LYS A 39 3.77 -0.17 -29.48
CA LYS A 39 3.29 1.04 -30.16
C LYS A 39 4.38 2.10 -29.96
N ARG A 40 5.01 2.59 -31.04
CA ARG A 40 5.82 3.82 -30.98
C ARG A 40 4.92 4.86 -30.31
N LEU A 41 5.36 5.40 -29.18
CA LEU A 41 4.69 6.51 -28.53
C LEU A 41 4.71 7.64 -29.55
N ALA A 42 3.62 7.83 -30.29
CA ALA A 42 3.50 8.89 -31.28
C ALA A 42 3.22 10.20 -30.54
N HIS A 43 4.18 10.65 -29.73
CA HIS A 43 4.08 11.94 -29.08
C HIS A 43 4.32 13.02 -30.15
N PRO A 44 3.41 14.00 -30.32
CA PRO A 44 3.50 15.00 -31.37
C PRO A 44 4.83 15.78 -31.39
N LEU A 45 5.53 15.81 -30.25
CA LEU A 45 6.72 16.64 -30.00
C LEU A 45 8.05 15.87 -30.08
N LEU A 46 8.04 14.67 -30.68
CA LEU A 46 9.24 13.83 -30.81
C LEU A 46 10.32 14.42 -31.74
N TYR A 47 9.92 15.19 -32.75
CA TYR A 47 10.83 15.70 -33.79
C TYR A 47 10.79 17.22 -33.97
N ASP A 48 9.93 17.92 -33.23
CA ASP A 48 9.80 19.37 -33.30
C ASP A 48 10.64 20.06 -32.21
N ALA A 49 11.45 21.05 -32.62
CA ALA A 49 12.20 21.90 -31.69
C ALA A 49 11.22 22.63 -30.77
N THR A 50 11.16 22.19 -29.51
CA THR A 50 10.19 22.67 -28.54
C THR A 50 10.87 23.61 -27.53
N PRO A 51 10.23 24.72 -27.12
CA PRO A 51 10.77 25.59 -26.08
C PRO A 51 10.94 24.83 -24.75
N PRO A 52 11.81 25.29 -23.84
CA PRO A 52 12.11 24.64 -22.55
C PRO A 52 10.94 24.60 -21.55
N THR A 53 9.71 24.87 -21.98
CA THR A 53 8.49 24.94 -21.17
C THR A 53 7.48 23.84 -21.50
N VAL A 54 7.84 22.89 -22.37
CA VAL A 54 6.94 21.81 -22.76
C VAL A 54 7.00 20.67 -21.75
N LEU A 55 5.95 20.63 -20.93
CA LEU A 55 5.68 19.57 -19.98
C LEU A 55 5.16 18.33 -20.70
N VAL A 56 5.76 17.18 -20.39
CA VAL A 56 5.24 15.88 -20.82
C VAL A 56 4.06 15.50 -19.93
N ASP A 57 2.89 15.36 -20.55
CA ASP A 57 1.66 14.89 -19.90
C ASP A 57 1.19 13.58 -20.56
N PHE A 58 0.11 13.00 -20.03
CA PHE A 58 -0.56 11.85 -20.65
C PHE A 58 -1.16 12.24 -22.01
N ASP A 59 -1.21 11.29 -22.95
CA ASP A 59 -1.67 11.56 -24.33
C ASP A 59 -3.20 11.75 -24.44
N GLY A 60 -3.90 11.85 -23.30
CA GLY A 60 -5.34 12.05 -23.17
C GLY A 60 -5.94 11.37 -21.92
N PRO A 61 -7.25 11.54 -21.67
CA PRO A 61 -7.94 10.95 -20.51
C PRO A 61 -7.97 9.41 -20.53
N ASP A 62 -7.82 8.79 -21.71
CA ASP A 62 -7.84 7.32 -21.90
C ASP A 62 -6.45 6.72 -22.12
N ASP A 63 -5.37 7.44 -21.79
CA ASP A 63 -4.00 6.93 -21.94
C ASP A 63 -3.81 5.63 -21.14
N PRO A 64 -3.45 4.49 -21.76
CA PRO A 64 -3.20 3.23 -21.07
C PRO A 64 -2.04 3.30 -20.06
N TYR A 65 -1.16 4.30 -20.20
CA TYR A 65 -0.07 4.56 -19.27
C TYR A 65 -0.56 5.19 -17.95
N HIS A 66 -1.78 5.76 -17.94
CA HIS A 66 -2.40 6.29 -16.74
C HIS A 66 -2.89 5.14 -15.82
N PRO A 67 -2.47 5.08 -14.54
CA PRO A 67 -2.85 3.99 -13.62
C PRO A 67 -4.36 3.82 -13.40
N LEU A 68 -5.12 4.92 -13.41
CA LEU A 68 -6.59 4.89 -13.41
C LEU A 68 -7.21 4.15 -14.60
N ASN A 69 -6.51 3.99 -15.72
CA ASN A 69 -7.02 3.32 -16.92
C ASN A 69 -6.57 1.87 -17.04
N TRP A 70 -5.86 1.34 -16.04
CA TRP A 70 -5.44 -0.07 -16.03
C TRP A 70 -6.65 -1.03 -16.09
N PRO A 71 -6.48 -2.20 -16.73
CA PRO A 71 -7.53 -3.20 -16.76
C PRO A 71 -7.88 -3.65 -15.33
N PHE A 72 -9.16 -3.90 -15.08
CA PHE A 72 -9.67 -4.24 -13.75
C PHE A 72 -8.89 -5.39 -13.08
N ARG A 73 -8.52 -6.41 -13.85
CA ARG A 73 -7.70 -7.54 -13.35
C ARG A 73 -6.36 -7.07 -12.78
N LYS A 74 -5.67 -6.16 -13.46
CA LYS A 74 -4.40 -5.60 -13.00
C LYS A 74 -4.59 -4.83 -11.69
N LYS A 75 -5.63 -3.99 -11.60
CA LYS A 75 -5.95 -3.25 -10.37
C LYS A 75 -6.23 -4.17 -9.19
N VAL A 76 -6.99 -5.25 -9.41
CA VAL A 76 -7.29 -6.25 -8.37
C VAL A 76 -6.01 -6.98 -7.94
N VAL A 77 -5.19 -7.43 -8.88
CA VAL A 77 -3.91 -8.11 -8.57
C VAL A 77 -2.98 -7.18 -7.79
N THR A 78 -2.80 -5.93 -8.22
CA THR A 78 -2.01 -4.93 -7.50
C THR A 78 -2.56 -4.72 -6.08
N THR A 79 -3.87 -4.54 -5.93
CA THR A 79 -4.50 -4.36 -4.61
C THR A 79 -4.29 -5.58 -3.71
N PHE A 80 -4.39 -6.78 -4.27
CA PHE A 80 -4.20 -8.03 -3.54
C PHE A 80 -2.75 -8.22 -3.08
N LEU A 81 -1.76 -7.90 -3.94
CA LEU A 81 -0.34 -7.96 -3.58
C LEU A 81 0.01 -6.96 -2.47
N TYR A 82 -0.45 -5.71 -2.58
CA TYR A 82 -0.29 -4.73 -1.49
C TYR A 82 -1.07 -5.12 -0.22
N GLY A 83 -2.21 -5.81 -0.35
CA GLY A 83 -2.91 -6.39 0.78
C GLY A 83 -2.12 -7.51 1.46
N LEU A 84 -1.52 -8.41 0.68
CA LEU A 84 -0.71 -9.51 1.19
C LEU A 84 0.58 -9.03 1.85
N THR A 85 1.30 -8.07 1.27
CA THR A 85 2.50 -7.48 1.91
C THR A 85 2.18 -6.92 3.29
N THR A 86 1.11 -6.13 3.38
CA THR A 86 0.61 -5.59 4.64
C THR A 86 0.18 -6.72 5.59
N CYS A 87 -0.52 -7.73 5.10
CA CYS A 87 -0.96 -8.88 5.89
C CYS A 87 0.23 -9.61 6.54
N TRP A 88 1.31 -9.86 5.79
CA TRP A 88 2.46 -10.58 6.30
C TRP A 88 3.26 -9.79 7.34
N ILE A 89 3.39 -8.47 7.18
CA ILE A 89 4.07 -7.67 8.21
C ILE A 89 3.22 -7.53 9.49
N THR A 90 1.90 -7.37 9.36
CA THR A 90 1.01 -7.34 10.53
C THR A 90 0.86 -8.73 11.16
N PHE A 91 0.98 -9.80 10.39
CA PHE A 91 1.15 -11.15 10.91
C PHE A 91 2.46 -11.27 11.72
N ALA A 92 3.58 -10.75 11.21
CA ALA A 92 4.87 -10.79 11.89
C ALA A 92 4.88 -10.03 13.24
N SER A 93 4.08 -8.96 13.39
CA SER A 93 3.97 -8.28 14.69
C SER A 93 3.31 -9.13 15.76
N ALA A 94 2.27 -9.88 15.39
CA ALA A 94 1.45 -10.68 16.29
C ALA A 94 1.97 -12.10 16.52
N VAL A 95 2.61 -12.76 15.55
CA VAL A 95 3.03 -14.17 15.70
C VAL A 95 4.07 -14.37 16.81
N TYR A 96 4.85 -13.33 17.09
CA TYR A 96 5.83 -13.30 18.18
C TYR A 96 5.17 -13.53 19.55
N SER A 97 3.92 -13.09 19.76
CA SER A 97 3.23 -13.23 21.05
C SER A 97 3.04 -14.69 21.46
N ALA A 98 2.87 -15.60 20.48
CA ALA A 98 2.73 -17.03 20.73
C ALA A 98 4.01 -17.69 21.31
N GLY A 99 5.17 -17.05 21.15
CA GLY A 99 6.46 -17.54 21.62
C GLY A 99 6.95 -16.90 22.93
N LEU A 100 6.21 -15.95 23.51
CA LEU A 100 6.68 -15.10 24.62
C LEU A 100 7.24 -15.88 25.80
N TRP A 101 6.51 -16.89 26.26
CA TRP A 101 6.93 -17.72 27.39
C TRP A 101 8.23 -18.49 27.10
N GLN A 102 8.37 -19.01 25.88
CA GLN A 102 9.59 -19.71 25.47
C GLN A 102 10.79 -18.77 25.37
N ILE A 103 10.58 -17.55 24.87
CA ILE A 103 11.61 -16.51 24.80
C ILE A 103 12.05 -16.10 26.21
N ALA A 104 11.10 -15.86 27.11
CA ALA A 104 11.38 -15.52 28.50
C ALA A 104 12.23 -16.61 29.19
N THR A 105 11.90 -17.88 28.94
CA THR A 105 12.62 -19.04 29.49
C THR A 105 14.00 -19.23 28.86
N ASP A 106 14.10 -19.18 27.53
CA ASP A 106 15.35 -19.42 26.79
C ASP A 106 16.42 -18.34 27.10
N PHE A 107 16.01 -17.10 27.36
CA PHE A 107 16.92 -16.00 27.70
C PHE A 107 16.95 -15.64 29.19
N ASN A 108 16.21 -16.38 30.03
CA ASN A 108 16.11 -16.17 31.48
C ASN A 108 15.79 -14.70 31.85
N VAL A 109 14.76 -14.15 31.21
CA VAL A 109 14.24 -12.80 31.44
C VAL A 109 12.78 -12.83 31.89
N SER A 110 12.29 -11.72 32.43
CA SER A 110 10.89 -11.64 32.83
C SER A 110 9.94 -11.59 31.62
N SER A 111 8.68 -11.96 31.83
CA SER A 111 7.60 -11.91 30.83
C SER A 111 7.44 -10.52 30.22
N GLU A 112 7.61 -9.48 31.02
CA GLU A 112 7.45 -8.08 30.61
C GLU A 112 8.56 -7.67 29.64
N VAL A 113 9.79 -8.13 29.87
CA VAL A 113 10.92 -7.89 28.96
C VAL A 113 10.71 -8.62 27.64
N ALA A 114 10.23 -9.86 27.66
CA ALA A 114 9.90 -10.58 26.43
C ALA A 114 8.77 -9.88 25.65
N ALA A 115 7.72 -9.44 26.34
CA ALA A 115 6.57 -8.72 25.77
C ALA A 115 6.96 -7.38 25.14
N SER A 116 8.01 -6.73 25.65
CA SER A 116 8.55 -5.50 25.06
C SER A 116 8.96 -5.68 23.59
N GLY A 117 9.25 -6.90 23.13
CA GLY A 117 9.50 -7.20 21.71
C GLY A 117 8.27 -7.01 20.80
N VAL A 118 7.05 -7.21 21.31
CA VAL A 118 5.81 -6.86 20.61
C VAL A 118 5.69 -5.33 20.54
N SER A 119 5.80 -4.68 21.70
CA SER A 119 5.67 -3.23 21.85
C SER A 119 6.65 -2.44 21.00
N LEU A 120 7.92 -2.86 20.92
CA LEU A 120 8.94 -2.19 20.12
C LEU A 120 8.68 -2.29 18.61
N MET A 121 8.14 -3.41 18.13
CA MET A 121 7.77 -3.53 16.72
C MET A 121 6.59 -2.60 16.39
N VAL A 122 5.58 -2.55 17.26
CA VAL A 122 4.43 -1.64 17.11
C VAL A 122 4.87 -0.17 17.22
N PHE A 123 5.83 0.13 18.09
CA PHE A 123 6.45 1.46 18.16
C PHE A 123 7.17 1.82 16.84
N GLY A 124 7.90 0.87 16.26
CA GLY A 124 8.46 0.99 14.92
C GLY A 124 7.39 1.27 13.85
N PHE A 125 6.24 0.59 13.90
CA PHE A 125 5.10 0.86 13.01
C PHE A 125 4.55 2.28 13.15
N GLY A 126 4.65 2.90 14.33
CA GLY A 126 4.23 4.29 14.54
C GLY A 126 5.22 5.30 13.96
N LEU A 127 6.53 4.99 13.98
CA LEU A 127 7.59 5.89 13.50
C LEU A 127 7.80 5.81 11.98
N GLY A 128 7.73 4.61 11.40
CA GLY A 128 8.00 4.42 9.98
C GLY A 128 7.14 5.24 9.01
N PRO A 129 5.83 5.45 9.25
CA PRO A 129 4.99 6.29 8.38
C PRO A 129 5.54 7.71 8.17
N LEU A 130 6.24 8.26 9.18
CA LEU A 130 6.85 9.61 9.10
C LEU A 130 7.96 9.68 8.03
N VAL A 131 8.58 8.54 7.71
CA VAL A 131 9.66 8.43 6.70
C VAL A 131 9.12 7.91 5.37
N TRP A 132 8.31 6.84 5.40
CA TRP A 132 7.92 6.14 4.17
C TRP A 132 6.80 6.81 3.39
N ALA A 133 5.86 7.48 4.07
CA ALA A 133 4.80 8.24 3.39
C ALA A 133 5.38 9.31 2.44
N PRO A 134 6.23 10.25 2.91
CA PRO A 134 6.75 11.30 2.05
C PRO A 134 7.70 10.75 0.98
N LEU A 135 8.53 9.76 1.34
CA LEU A 135 9.45 9.17 0.39
C LEU A 135 8.70 8.55 -0.80
N SER A 136 7.51 7.99 -0.57
CA SER A 136 6.68 7.40 -1.62
C SER A 136 6.04 8.43 -2.57
N GLU A 137 5.90 9.69 -2.15
CA GLU A 137 5.43 10.79 -2.99
C GLU A 137 6.55 11.37 -3.87
N VAL A 138 7.81 11.20 -3.47
CA VAL A 138 8.96 11.71 -4.23
C VAL A 138 9.49 10.66 -5.21
N TYR A 139 9.76 9.45 -4.70
CA TYR A 139 10.48 8.40 -5.41
C TYR A 139 9.56 7.33 -6.02
N GLY A 140 8.25 7.45 -5.84
CA GLY A 140 7.26 6.50 -6.32
C GLY A 140 6.82 5.49 -5.25
N ARG A 141 5.73 4.75 -5.54
CA ARG A 141 5.11 3.86 -4.57
C ARG A 141 5.79 2.49 -4.50
N LYS A 142 6.24 1.93 -5.63
CA LYS A 142 6.71 0.54 -5.72
C LYS A 142 7.97 0.31 -4.87
N TRP A 143 9.04 1.04 -5.18
CA TRP A 143 10.34 0.78 -4.54
C TRP A 143 10.40 1.23 -3.08
N VAL A 144 9.63 2.26 -2.73
CA VAL A 144 9.53 2.75 -1.34
C VAL A 144 8.76 1.77 -0.45
N VAL A 145 7.97 0.86 -1.02
CA VAL A 145 7.37 -0.25 -0.26
C VAL A 145 8.27 -1.48 -0.25
N ILE A 146 8.77 -1.91 -1.41
CA ILE A 146 9.52 -3.16 -1.54
C ILE A 146 10.85 -3.13 -0.78
N VAL A 147 11.63 -2.04 -0.88
CA VAL A 147 12.97 -1.99 -0.28
C VAL A 147 12.91 -2.03 1.25
N PRO A 148 12.12 -1.19 1.94
CA PRO A 148 11.94 -1.32 3.39
C PRO A 148 11.35 -2.67 3.79
N TYR A 149 10.37 -3.18 3.05
CA TYR A 149 9.77 -4.47 3.36
C TYR A 149 10.77 -5.64 3.28
N PHE A 150 11.69 -5.62 2.30
CA PHE A 150 12.82 -6.55 2.21
C PHE A 150 13.77 -6.43 3.41
N ILE A 151 14.10 -5.21 3.82
CA ILE A 151 14.92 -4.97 5.01
C ILE A 151 14.23 -5.51 6.27
N ALA A 152 12.91 -5.31 6.39
CA ALA A 152 12.12 -5.86 7.50
C ALA A 152 12.17 -7.41 7.53
N ALA A 153 12.10 -8.06 6.37
CA ALA A 153 12.24 -9.52 6.27
C ALA A 153 13.62 -10.02 6.76
N ILE A 154 14.70 -9.28 6.43
CA ILE A 154 16.04 -9.58 6.96
C ILE A 154 16.07 -9.46 8.48
N PHE A 155 15.43 -8.41 9.04
CA PHE A 155 15.36 -8.26 10.49
C PHE A 155 14.56 -9.37 11.17
N SER A 156 13.50 -9.91 10.54
CA SER A 156 12.79 -11.10 11.04
C SER A 156 13.72 -12.32 11.15
N PHE A 157 14.56 -12.57 10.14
CA PHE A 157 15.60 -13.60 10.25
C PHE A 157 16.63 -13.30 11.35
N GLY A 158 16.98 -12.02 11.53
CA GLY A 158 17.82 -11.56 12.62
C GLY A 158 17.22 -11.85 14.00
N THR A 159 15.91 -11.67 14.16
CA THR A 159 15.19 -12.04 15.39
C THR A 159 15.22 -13.55 15.62
N ALA A 160 15.01 -14.35 14.58
CA ALA A 160 15.04 -15.82 14.66
C ALA A 160 16.42 -16.37 15.07
N ALA A 161 17.49 -15.75 14.58
CA ALA A 161 18.88 -16.15 14.83
C ALA A 161 19.51 -15.50 16.08
N ALA A 162 18.74 -14.68 16.83
CA ALA A 162 19.24 -13.95 17.96
C ALA A 162 19.74 -14.86 19.10
N LYS A 163 20.87 -14.45 19.69
CA LYS A 163 21.52 -15.12 20.82
C LYS A 163 21.33 -14.39 22.16
N ASP A 164 20.75 -13.19 22.11
CA ASP A 164 20.51 -12.35 23.28
C ASP A 164 19.18 -11.60 23.11
N ILE A 165 18.52 -11.29 24.22
CA ILE A 165 17.26 -10.54 24.22
C ILE A 165 17.41 -9.15 23.60
N GLN A 166 18.55 -8.48 23.80
CA GLN A 166 18.81 -7.15 23.22
C GLN A 166 18.76 -7.19 21.69
N THR A 167 19.30 -8.24 21.09
CA THR A 167 19.27 -8.44 19.64
C THR A 167 17.83 -8.63 19.15
N ILE A 168 17.01 -9.39 19.88
CA ILE A 168 15.57 -9.54 19.60
C ILE A 168 14.89 -8.17 19.61
N LEU A 169 15.06 -7.40 20.70
CA LEU A 169 14.41 -6.09 20.85
C LEU A 169 14.80 -5.09 19.76
N ILE A 170 16.09 -5.02 19.41
CA ILE A 170 16.60 -4.12 18.36
C ILE A 170 16.09 -4.56 16.98
N THR A 171 16.21 -5.84 16.65
CA THR A 171 15.77 -6.36 15.34
C THR A 171 14.25 -6.19 15.18
N ARG A 172 13.46 -6.37 16.24
CA ARG A 172 12.01 -6.14 16.25
C ARG A 172 11.64 -4.68 16.02
N LEU A 173 12.34 -3.74 16.66
CA LEU A 173 12.15 -2.30 16.43
C LEU A 173 12.36 -1.94 14.96
N PHE A 174 13.47 -2.40 14.37
CA PHE A 174 13.78 -2.11 12.96
C PHE A 174 12.85 -2.86 12.00
N ALA A 175 12.50 -4.12 12.27
CA ALA A 175 11.49 -4.85 11.50
C ALA A 175 10.16 -4.09 11.45
N GLY A 176 9.75 -3.50 12.58
CA GLY A 176 8.61 -2.59 12.65
C GLY A 176 8.82 -1.34 11.80
N LEU A 177 9.92 -0.61 12.05
CA LEU A 177 10.21 0.65 11.36
C LEU A 177 10.16 0.50 9.83
N PHE A 178 10.84 -0.50 9.27
CA PHE A 178 10.88 -0.72 7.82
C PHE A 178 9.61 -1.41 7.31
N GLY A 179 9.01 -2.29 8.12
CA GLY A 179 7.80 -3.02 7.79
C GLY A 179 6.53 -2.16 7.71
N SER A 180 6.54 -0.96 8.27
CA SER A 180 5.39 -0.06 8.22
C SER A 180 5.14 0.54 6.83
N ALA A 181 6.13 0.49 5.93
CA ALA A 181 6.04 1.07 4.59
C ALA A 181 4.81 0.62 3.78
N PRO A 182 4.52 -0.70 3.62
CA PRO A 182 3.29 -1.15 2.97
C PRO A 182 2.02 -0.70 3.70
N VAL A 183 2.01 -0.67 5.03
CA VAL A 183 0.83 -0.26 5.83
C VAL A 183 0.41 1.18 5.48
N THR A 184 1.39 2.08 5.36
CA THR A 184 1.17 3.51 5.11
C THR A 184 0.92 3.81 3.63
N ASN A 185 1.73 3.23 2.74
CA ASN A 185 1.75 3.65 1.34
C ASN A 185 0.65 3.01 0.50
N THR A 186 0.11 1.86 0.92
CA THR A 186 -0.96 1.17 0.19
C THR A 186 -2.19 2.04 0.01
N GLY A 187 -2.55 2.87 0.99
CA GLY A 187 -3.66 3.82 0.85
C GLY A 187 -3.48 4.82 -0.30
N GLY A 188 -2.24 5.27 -0.54
CA GLY A 188 -1.87 6.11 -1.68
C GLY A 188 -2.00 5.34 -3.00
N VAL A 189 -1.48 4.12 -3.06
CA VAL A 189 -1.61 3.24 -4.25
C VAL A 189 -3.07 3.00 -4.63
N LEU A 190 -3.93 2.70 -3.64
CA LEU A 190 -5.37 2.54 -3.84
C LEU A 190 -6.01 3.81 -4.41
N ALA A 191 -5.55 5.00 -3.98
CA ALA A 191 -6.02 6.26 -4.52
C ALA A 191 -5.54 6.52 -5.96
N ASP A 192 -4.34 6.05 -6.30
CA ASP A 192 -3.71 6.22 -7.62
C ASP A 192 -4.35 5.30 -8.69
N ILE A 193 -4.79 4.08 -8.32
CA ILE A 193 -5.33 3.09 -9.29
C ILE A 193 -6.87 3.00 -9.31
N TRP A 194 -7.56 3.28 -8.20
CA TRP A 194 -9.02 3.14 -8.12
C TRP A 194 -9.74 4.50 -8.23
N PRO A 195 -10.73 4.60 -9.12
CA PRO A 195 -11.59 5.78 -9.17
C PRO A 195 -12.38 5.90 -7.86
N PRO A 196 -12.78 7.12 -7.44
CA PRO A 196 -13.49 7.36 -6.18
C PRO A 196 -14.72 6.47 -5.97
N GLN A 197 -15.40 6.09 -7.05
CA GLN A 197 -16.61 5.25 -7.05
C GLN A 197 -16.35 3.77 -6.73
N GLN A 198 -15.12 3.28 -6.90
CA GLN A 198 -14.77 1.87 -6.63
C GLN A 198 -13.81 1.73 -5.46
N ARG A 199 -13.10 2.81 -5.12
CA ARG A 199 -12.08 2.87 -4.06
C ARG A 199 -12.60 2.41 -2.70
N GLY A 200 -13.85 2.72 -2.36
CA GLY A 200 -14.44 2.31 -1.07
C GLY A 200 -14.44 0.79 -0.87
N ILE A 201 -14.73 0.01 -1.91
CA ILE A 201 -14.75 -1.46 -1.83
C ILE A 201 -13.32 -2.00 -1.77
N ALA A 202 -12.40 -1.44 -2.56
CA ALA A 202 -11.01 -1.85 -2.56
C ALA A 202 -10.33 -1.59 -1.19
N VAL A 203 -10.64 -0.47 -0.53
CA VAL A 203 -10.16 -0.15 0.82
C VAL A 203 -10.70 -1.14 1.85
N VAL A 204 -11.96 -1.58 1.73
CA VAL A 204 -12.51 -2.63 2.61
C VAL A 204 -11.79 -3.96 2.41
N GLY A 205 -11.52 -4.35 1.16
CA GLY A 205 -10.73 -5.55 0.86
C GLY A 205 -9.33 -5.50 1.48
N TYR A 206 -8.66 -4.34 1.37
CA TYR A 206 -7.38 -4.10 2.03
C TYR A 206 -7.47 -4.17 3.57
N ALA A 207 -8.53 -3.61 4.16
CA ALA A 207 -8.74 -3.65 5.61
C ALA A 207 -8.90 -5.09 6.13
N ILE A 208 -9.57 -5.97 5.37
CA ILE A 208 -9.66 -7.40 5.71
C ILE A 208 -8.26 -8.02 5.78
N THR A 209 -7.40 -7.76 4.79
CA THR A 209 -6.03 -8.31 4.79
C THR A 209 -5.17 -7.73 5.93
N LEU A 210 -5.32 -6.43 6.22
CA LEU A 210 -4.59 -5.74 7.27
C LEU A 210 -4.87 -6.32 8.67
N VAL A 211 -6.14 -6.55 8.99
CA VAL A 211 -6.57 -7.07 10.30
C VAL A 211 -6.57 -8.61 10.34
N GLY A 212 -6.76 -9.26 9.19
CA GLY A 212 -6.72 -10.72 9.07
C GLY A 212 -5.36 -11.31 9.45
N GLY A 213 -4.25 -10.64 9.09
CA GLY A 213 -2.89 -11.06 9.44
C GLY A 213 -2.67 -11.29 10.94
N PRO A 214 -2.87 -10.27 11.80
CA PRO A 214 -2.76 -10.39 13.25
C PRO A 214 -3.71 -11.41 13.88
N THR A 215 -4.84 -11.66 13.23
CA THR A 215 -5.86 -12.57 13.76
C THR A 215 -5.48 -14.03 13.51
N LEU A 216 -4.87 -14.33 12.37
CA LEU A 216 -4.37 -15.68 12.04
C LEU A 216 -3.02 -15.98 12.69
N ALA A 217 -2.26 -14.93 13.04
CA ALA A 217 -0.91 -15.04 13.57
C ALA A 217 -0.79 -15.88 14.85
N PRO A 218 -1.58 -15.66 15.91
CA PRO A 218 -1.48 -16.47 17.12
C PRO A 218 -1.81 -17.95 16.89
N ILE A 219 -2.70 -18.27 15.94
CA ILE A 219 -3.09 -19.66 15.62
C ILE A 219 -1.92 -20.41 14.97
N ILE A 220 -1.31 -19.79 13.96
CA ILE A 220 -0.16 -20.38 13.27
C ILE A 220 1.07 -20.38 14.20
N GLY A 221 1.26 -19.30 14.94
CA GLY A 221 2.35 -19.13 15.91
C GLY A 221 2.29 -20.16 17.04
N SER A 222 1.13 -20.38 17.64
CA SER A 222 0.94 -21.36 18.72
C SER A 222 1.18 -22.79 18.24
N ALA A 223 0.72 -23.13 17.03
CA ALA A 223 0.95 -24.43 16.42
C ALA A 223 2.44 -24.72 16.17
N LEU A 224 3.20 -23.71 15.71
CA LEU A 224 4.65 -23.82 15.49
C LEU A 224 5.42 -23.86 16.81
N ALA A 225 5.10 -22.94 17.74
CA ALA A 225 5.77 -22.84 19.02
C ALA A 225 5.57 -24.11 19.87
N SER A 226 4.39 -24.74 19.80
CA SER A 226 4.10 -26.00 20.51
C SER A 226 4.78 -27.22 19.91
N SER A 227 5.26 -27.12 18.66
CA SER A 227 5.96 -28.21 17.98
C SER A 227 7.44 -28.25 18.36
N TYR A 228 8.16 -29.27 17.90
CA TYR A 228 9.61 -29.42 18.09
C TYR A 228 10.42 -28.23 17.53
N LEU A 229 9.80 -27.42 16.66
CA LEU A 229 10.38 -26.26 16.00
C LEU A 229 10.53 -25.04 16.95
N ARG A 230 9.76 -24.96 18.04
CA ARG A 230 9.78 -23.86 19.03
C ARG A 230 9.53 -22.46 18.41
N TRP A 231 9.67 -21.40 19.22
CA TRP A 231 9.41 -20.01 18.82
C TRP A 231 10.31 -19.50 17.69
N ARG A 232 11.57 -19.95 17.57
CA ARG A 232 12.47 -19.43 16.52
C ARG A 232 11.93 -19.65 15.11
N TRP A 233 11.22 -20.75 14.89
CA TRP A 233 10.63 -21.06 13.60
C TRP A 233 9.41 -20.22 13.25
N THR A 234 8.75 -19.57 14.21
CA THR A 234 7.72 -18.58 13.88
C THR A 234 8.35 -17.40 13.14
N GLU A 235 9.53 -16.95 13.58
CA GLU A 235 10.29 -15.86 12.96
C GLU A 235 11.02 -16.28 11.67
N TYR A 236 11.48 -17.53 11.56
CA TYR A 236 11.97 -18.04 10.27
C TYR A 236 10.85 -18.10 9.23
N LEU A 237 9.66 -18.56 9.62
CA LEU A 237 8.51 -18.63 8.72
C LEU A 237 8.08 -17.24 8.24
N THR A 238 7.99 -16.25 9.14
CA THR A 238 7.67 -14.86 8.75
C THR A 238 8.68 -14.34 7.75
N GLY A 239 9.98 -14.49 8.03
CA GLY A 239 11.05 -14.08 7.12
C GLY A 239 10.94 -14.73 5.74
N ILE A 240 10.70 -16.05 5.68
CA ILE A 240 10.57 -16.80 4.41
C ILE A 240 9.38 -16.29 3.60
N VAL A 241 8.22 -16.13 4.23
CA VAL A 241 7.00 -15.72 3.54
C VAL A 241 7.09 -14.26 3.09
N MET A 242 7.65 -13.37 3.91
CA MET A 242 7.92 -11.98 3.53
C MET A 242 8.90 -11.92 2.35
N MET A 243 9.96 -12.72 2.36
CA MET A 243 10.90 -12.81 1.22
C MET A 243 10.24 -13.33 -0.06
N ALA A 244 9.38 -14.34 0.04
CA ALA A 244 8.61 -14.83 -1.11
C ALA A 244 7.69 -13.73 -1.65
N GLN A 245 7.06 -12.96 -0.76
CA GLN A 245 6.23 -11.83 -1.14
C GLN A 245 7.05 -10.72 -1.83
N VAL A 246 8.25 -10.38 -1.34
CA VAL A 246 9.17 -9.43 -2.01
C VAL A 246 9.42 -9.87 -3.46
N VAL A 247 9.70 -11.15 -3.69
CA VAL A 247 9.94 -11.68 -5.04
C VAL A 247 8.70 -11.51 -5.92
N LEU A 248 7.52 -11.85 -5.41
CA LEU A 248 6.26 -11.64 -6.14
C LEU A 248 6.01 -10.17 -6.46
N ASP A 249 6.27 -9.27 -5.52
CA ASP A 249 6.08 -7.83 -5.71
C ASP A 249 7.05 -7.24 -6.72
N VAL A 250 8.32 -7.64 -6.68
CA VAL A 250 9.31 -7.18 -7.66
C VAL A 250 8.89 -7.57 -9.08
N LEU A 251 8.39 -8.80 -9.25
CA LEU A 251 8.01 -9.37 -10.55
C LEU A 251 6.66 -8.89 -11.07
N LEU A 252 5.66 -8.71 -10.19
CA LEU A 252 4.27 -8.49 -10.58
C LEU A 252 3.75 -7.07 -10.32
N LEU A 253 4.34 -6.30 -9.39
CA LEU A 253 3.90 -4.92 -9.16
C LEU A 253 4.47 -3.99 -10.21
N ASP A 254 3.61 -3.10 -10.70
CA ASP A 254 4.01 -1.95 -11.50
C ASP A 254 3.94 -0.68 -10.68
N GLU A 255 4.72 0.33 -11.07
CA GLU A 255 4.65 1.65 -10.45
C GLU A 255 3.27 2.27 -10.72
N SER A 256 2.63 2.79 -9.67
CA SER A 256 1.30 3.39 -9.74
C SER A 256 1.34 4.91 -9.64
N TYR A 257 2.48 5.51 -9.34
CA TYR A 257 2.57 6.95 -9.12
C TYR A 257 2.67 7.72 -10.45
N ALA A 258 1.59 8.39 -10.84
CA ALA A 258 1.49 9.11 -12.11
C ALA A 258 2.64 10.11 -12.36
N PRO A 259 3.09 10.93 -11.39
CA PRO A 259 4.21 11.87 -11.60
C PRO A 259 5.54 11.18 -11.93
N VAL A 260 5.85 10.04 -11.30
CA VAL A 260 7.05 9.25 -11.60
C VAL A 260 6.92 8.49 -12.92
N LEU A 261 5.70 8.07 -13.28
CA LEU A 261 5.47 7.51 -14.62
C LEU A 261 5.78 8.53 -15.71
N LEU A 262 5.32 9.78 -15.54
CA LEU A 262 5.55 10.87 -16.48
C LEU A 262 7.03 11.26 -16.54
N SER A 263 7.78 11.24 -15.44
CA SER A 263 9.23 11.47 -15.48
C SER A 263 9.96 10.37 -16.26
N HIS A 264 9.56 9.10 -16.10
CA HIS A 264 10.08 8.01 -16.92
C HIS A 264 9.73 8.17 -18.41
N LYS A 265 8.49 8.58 -18.73
CA LYS A 265 8.06 8.88 -20.11
C LYS A 265 8.88 10.02 -20.70
N ALA A 266 9.05 11.13 -19.97
CA ALA A 266 9.86 12.27 -20.38
C ALA A 266 11.32 11.87 -20.64
N ARG A 267 11.95 11.12 -19.73
CA ARG A 267 13.31 10.60 -19.90
C ARG A 267 13.44 9.72 -21.15
N ARG A 268 12.47 8.85 -21.42
CA ARG A 268 12.47 8.01 -22.62
C ARG A 268 12.34 8.83 -23.90
N LEU A 269 11.44 9.82 -23.92
CA LEU A 269 11.24 10.72 -25.05
C LEU A 269 12.47 11.61 -25.31
N ARG A 270 13.20 12.04 -24.28
CA ARG A 270 14.49 12.75 -24.43
C ARG A 270 15.51 11.91 -25.20
N VAL A 271 15.63 10.64 -24.85
CA VAL A 271 16.61 9.72 -25.45
C VAL A 271 16.20 9.33 -26.87
N GLU A 272 14.92 9.03 -27.10
CA GLU A 272 14.41 8.62 -28.41
C GLU A 272 14.34 9.79 -29.41
N GLY A 273 13.85 10.95 -28.99
CA GLY A 273 13.73 12.15 -29.83
C GLY A 273 14.99 13.04 -29.87
N LYS A 274 16.02 12.74 -29.06
CA LYS A 274 17.19 13.60 -28.83
C LYS A 274 16.82 15.04 -28.42
N ASN A 275 15.62 15.23 -27.89
CA ASN A 275 15.09 16.52 -27.47
C ASN A 275 15.22 16.66 -25.96
N TRP A 276 16.29 17.35 -25.53
CA TRP A 276 16.62 17.55 -24.12
C TRP A 276 15.71 18.57 -23.42
N ALA A 277 14.88 19.32 -24.15
CA ALA A 277 13.98 20.33 -23.61
C ALA A 277 12.72 19.72 -22.96
N LEU A 278 12.39 18.45 -23.25
CA LEU A 278 11.25 17.76 -22.64
C LEU A 278 11.56 17.48 -21.16
N HIS A 279 10.70 17.89 -20.25
CA HIS A 279 10.76 17.47 -18.84
C HIS A 279 9.35 17.28 -18.28
N SER A 280 9.24 16.49 -17.21
CA SER A 280 7.97 16.36 -16.48
C SER A 280 7.88 17.44 -15.40
N LYS A 281 6.65 17.80 -14.99
CA LYS A 281 6.42 18.77 -13.91
C LYS A 281 7.04 18.32 -12.58
N HIS A 282 7.18 17.01 -12.39
CA HIS A 282 7.81 16.41 -11.21
C HIS A 282 9.33 16.59 -11.19
N GLU A 283 9.97 16.78 -12.35
CA GLU A 283 11.41 17.03 -12.47
C GLU A 283 11.78 18.51 -12.27
N GLU A 284 10.82 19.43 -12.44
CA GLU A 284 11.00 20.85 -12.08
C GLU A 284 10.97 21.06 -10.56
N TRP A 285 10.51 20.06 -9.80
CA TRP A 285 10.50 20.12 -8.36
C TRP A 285 11.89 19.82 -7.82
N ASP A 286 12.69 20.87 -7.63
CA ASP A 286 13.92 20.79 -6.84
C ASP A 286 13.55 20.56 -5.37
N VAL A 287 13.39 19.29 -5.01
CA VAL A 287 13.11 18.92 -3.62
C VAL A 287 14.35 19.18 -2.78
N SER A 288 14.39 20.34 -2.12
CA SER A 288 15.32 20.55 -1.01
C SER A 288 14.98 19.55 0.11
N PRO A 289 15.95 18.76 0.62
CA PRO A 289 15.73 17.88 1.77
C PRO A 289 15.17 18.62 2.99
N ALA A 290 15.49 19.92 3.12
CA ALA A 290 14.95 20.78 4.17
C ALA A 290 13.46 21.07 3.96
N GLU A 291 13.02 21.39 2.74
CA GLU A 291 11.59 21.61 2.43
C GLU A 291 10.77 20.33 2.56
N LEU A 292 11.35 19.18 2.18
CA LEU A 292 10.76 17.87 2.40
C LEU A 292 10.59 17.63 3.92
N SER A 293 11.65 17.77 4.71
CA SER A 293 11.57 17.57 6.15
C SER A 293 10.54 18.51 6.83
N GLN A 294 10.47 19.77 6.41
CA GLN A 294 9.56 20.76 6.97
C GLN A 294 8.11 20.47 6.59
N LYS A 295 7.82 20.16 5.33
CA LYS A 295 6.46 19.86 4.84
C LYS A 295 5.92 18.54 5.38
N TYR A 296 6.78 17.59 5.71
CA TYR A 296 6.37 16.22 6.04
C TYR A 296 6.55 15.84 7.52
N LEU A 297 7.43 16.49 8.27
CA LEU A 297 7.45 16.36 9.74
C LEU A 297 6.52 17.35 10.41
N ILE A 298 6.37 18.60 9.92
CA ILE A 298 5.56 19.60 10.61
C ILE A 298 4.06 19.45 10.30
N ARG A 299 3.70 19.10 9.05
CA ARG A 299 2.30 19.06 8.62
C ARG A 299 1.44 18.00 9.34
N PRO A 300 1.92 16.78 9.63
CA PRO A 300 1.18 15.83 10.45
C PRO A 300 0.90 16.36 11.87
N PHE A 301 1.89 16.99 12.52
CA PHE A 301 1.68 17.60 13.84
C PHE A 301 0.77 18.83 13.80
N GLN A 302 0.82 19.63 12.73
CA GLN A 302 -0.13 20.73 12.51
C GLN A 302 -1.56 20.21 12.29
N MET A 303 -1.73 19.14 11.51
CA MET A 303 -3.03 18.48 11.33
C MET A 303 -3.53 17.92 12.66
N LEU A 304 -2.66 17.32 13.47
CA LEU A 304 -2.99 16.86 14.82
C LEU A 304 -3.43 18.02 15.73
N GLY A 305 -2.96 19.24 15.48
CA GLY A 305 -3.44 20.45 16.17
C GLY A 305 -4.90 20.80 15.86
N THR A 306 -5.53 20.22 14.84
CA THR A 306 -6.96 20.39 14.58
C THR A 306 -7.80 19.45 15.46
N PRO A 307 -8.85 19.95 16.15
CA PRO A 307 -9.61 19.15 17.12
C PRO A 307 -10.19 17.85 16.55
N ILE A 308 -10.68 17.88 15.31
CA ILE A 308 -11.27 16.71 14.66
C ILE A 308 -10.21 15.63 14.41
N CYS A 309 -9.05 16.00 13.86
CA CYS A 309 -7.99 15.03 13.61
C CYS A 309 -7.41 14.47 14.92
N LEU A 310 -7.28 15.30 15.96
CA LEU A 310 -6.83 14.85 17.29
C LEU A 310 -7.78 13.79 17.86
N LEU A 311 -9.09 14.08 17.90
CA LEU A 311 -10.09 13.17 18.44
C LEU A 311 -10.15 11.85 17.66
N MET A 312 -10.11 11.93 16.33
CA MET A 312 -10.11 10.73 15.48
C MET A 312 -8.82 9.91 15.64
N SER A 313 -7.66 10.56 15.82
CA SER A 313 -6.38 9.90 16.04
C SER A 313 -6.32 9.23 17.41
N ILE A 314 -6.82 9.88 18.47
CA ILE A 314 -6.94 9.30 19.82
C ILE A 314 -7.87 8.08 19.77
N TYR A 315 -9.04 8.20 19.13
CA TYR A 315 -9.97 7.09 19.00
C TYR A 315 -9.36 5.90 18.23
N ALA A 316 -8.74 6.16 17.08
CA ALA A 316 -8.09 5.11 16.28
C ALA A 316 -6.95 4.45 17.06
N SER A 317 -6.13 5.23 17.77
CA SER A 317 -5.04 4.71 18.61
C SER A 317 -5.56 3.88 19.79
N PHE A 318 -6.65 4.31 20.41
CA PHE A 318 -7.31 3.58 21.51
C PHE A 318 -7.85 2.22 21.04
N VAL A 319 -8.59 2.20 19.92
CA VAL A 319 -9.12 0.96 19.34
C VAL A 319 -7.97 0.03 18.92
N TYR A 320 -6.92 0.56 18.30
CA TYR A 320 -5.76 -0.24 17.88
C TYR A 320 -4.96 -0.78 19.08
N GLY A 321 -4.81 0.02 20.15
CA GLY A 321 -4.17 -0.41 21.39
C GLY A 321 -4.93 -1.57 22.06
N ILE A 322 -6.26 -1.49 22.12
CA ILE A 322 -7.09 -2.58 22.65
C ILE A 322 -6.99 -3.83 21.78
N LEU A 323 -6.93 -3.68 20.44
CA LEU A 323 -6.76 -4.83 19.55
C LEU A 323 -5.50 -5.63 19.91
N TYR A 324 -4.35 -4.96 20.15
CA TYR A 324 -3.11 -5.62 20.57
C TYR A 324 -3.18 -6.16 21.99
N ALA A 325 -3.77 -5.41 22.93
CA ALA A 325 -3.94 -5.87 24.30
C ALA A 325 -4.80 -7.15 24.36
N ASN A 326 -5.83 -7.26 23.51
CA ASN A 326 -6.64 -8.46 23.40
C ASN A 326 -5.83 -9.66 22.93
N LEU A 327 -4.86 -9.49 22.00
CA LEU A 327 -4.02 -10.61 21.54
C LEU A 327 -3.29 -11.30 22.70
N GLU A 328 -2.84 -10.53 23.69
CA GLU A 328 -2.21 -11.06 24.91
C GLU A 328 -3.25 -11.61 25.89
N SER A 329 -4.36 -10.89 26.11
CA SER A 329 -5.42 -11.29 27.03
C SER A 329 -6.01 -12.67 26.72
N PHE A 330 -6.21 -13.02 25.44
CA PHE A 330 -6.71 -14.34 25.04
C PHE A 330 -5.79 -15.47 25.51
N SER A 331 -4.48 -15.27 25.44
CA SER A 331 -3.51 -16.27 25.87
C SER A 331 -3.60 -16.47 27.38
N ILE A 332 -3.61 -15.39 28.16
CA ILE A 332 -3.71 -15.46 29.64
C ILE A 332 -5.00 -16.18 30.07
N GLU A 333 -6.12 -15.83 29.46
CA GLU A 333 -7.43 -16.31 29.91
C GLU A 333 -7.71 -17.76 29.52
N TYR A 334 -7.41 -18.15 28.29
CA TYR A 334 -7.67 -19.51 27.83
C TYR A 334 -6.53 -20.48 28.15
N HIS A 335 -5.27 -20.02 28.18
CA HIS A 335 -4.13 -20.88 28.51
C HIS A 335 -3.87 -20.91 30.02
N ASP A 336 -3.63 -19.77 30.67
CA ASP A 336 -3.17 -19.74 32.07
C ASP A 336 -4.32 -20.01 33.06
N ILE A 337 -5.48 -19.37 32.83
CA ILE A 337 -6.63 -19.49 33.75
C ILE A 337 -7.42 -20.78 33.49
N ARG A 338 -7.79 -21.05 32.22
CA ARG A 338 -8.61 -22.23 31.85
C ARG A 338 -7.80 -23.51 31.60
N GLY A 339 -6.47 -23.42 31.52
CA GLY A 339 -5.60 -24.58 31.33
C GLY A 339 -5.73 -25.26 29.96
N TRP A 340 -6.25 -24.57 28.94
CA TRP A 340 -6.39 -25.17 27.61
C TRP A 340 -5.02 -25.33 26.94
N GLY A 341 -4.89 -26.36 26.09
CA GLY A 341 -3.66 -26.56 25.31
C GLY A 341 -3.34 -25.35 24.42
N PRO A 342 -2.05 -25.07 24.12
CA PRO A 342 -1.64 -23.80 23.50
C PRO A 342 -2.27 -23.51 22.13
N VAL A 343 -2.58 -24.55 21.36
CA VAL A 343 -3.26 -24.39 20.06
C VAL A 343 -4.76 -24.13 20.27
N VAL A 344 -5.39 -24.85 21.21
CA VAL A 344 -6.82 -24.72 21.50
C VAL A 344 -7.15 -23.36 22.09
N SER A 345 -6.26 -22.82 22.94
CA SER A 345 -6.40 -21.46 23.51
C SER A 345 -6.34 -20.34 22.47
N SER A 346 -5.78 -20.62 21.28
CA SER A 346 -5.73 -19.66 20.16
C SER A 346 -6.91 -19.75 19.18
N LEU A 347 -7.76 -20.79 19.27
CA LEU A 347 -8.95 -20.90 18.40
C LEU A 347 -9.97 -19.74 18.53
N PRO A 348 -10.16 -19.10 19.70
CA PRO A 348 -11.04 -17.93 19.81
C PRO A 348 -10.70 -16.77 18.86
N PHE A 349 -9.46 -16.67 18.34
CA PHE A 349 -9.12 -15.70 17.30
C PHE A 349 -9.92 -15.90 16.01
N ILE A 350 -10.45 -17.09 15.74
CA ILE A 350 -11.37 -17.32 14.60
C ILE A 350 -12.65 -16.48 14.76
N ALA A 351 -13.14 -16.26 15.98
CA ALA A 351 -14.31 -15.41 16.22
C ALA A 351 -14.03 -13.95 15.85
N LEU A 352 -12.82 -13.45 16.10
CA LEU A 352 -12.38 -12.13 15.63
C LEU A 352 -12.38 -12.08 14.09
N LEU A 353 -11.91 -13.14 13.43
CA LEU A 353 -11.91 -13.22 11.97
C LEU A 353 -13.33 -13.17 11.38
N VAL A 354 -14.29 -13.87 12.00
CA VAL A 354 -15.71 -13.80 11.64
C VAL A 354 -16.25 -12.38 11.83
N GLY A 355 -15.88 -11.72 12.93
CA GLY A 355 -16.21 -10.32 13.19
C GLY A 355 -15.69 -9.37 12.10
N ILE A 356 -14.47 -9.58 11.61
CA ILE A 356 -13.87 -8.80 10.50
C ILE A 356 -14.69 -8.97 9.21
N PHE A 357 -15.09 -10.20 8.87
CA PHE A 357 -15.91 -10.44 7.67
C PHE A 357 -17.30 -9.81 7.80
N PHE A 358 -17.91 -9.86 9.00
CA PHE A 358 -19.18 -9.19 9.25
C PHE A 358 -19.05 -7.66 9.13
N ALA A 359 -18.00 -7.08 9.73
CA ALA A 359 -17.71 -5.65 9.62
C ALA A 359 -17.44 -5.22 8.17
N ALA A 360 -16.75 -6.05 7.38
CA ALA A 360 -16.55 -5.81 5.96
C ALA A 360 -17.88 -5.81 5.19
N GLY A 361 -18.78 -6.76 5.49
CA GLY A 361 -20.13 -6.80 4.92
C GLY A 361 -20.91 -5.51 5.21
N VAL A 362 -20.94 -5.07 6.47
CA VAL A 362 -21.58 -3.81 6.88
C VAL A 362 -20.97 -2.61 6.16
N ASN A 363 -19.65 -2.56 6.01
CA ASN A 363 -18.97 -1.48 5.28
C ASN A 363 -19.27 -1.49 3.77
N ILE A 364 -19.40 -2.67 3.16
CA ILE A 364 -19.80 -2.80 1.75
C ILE A 364 -21.25 -2.31 1.55
N LEU A 365 -22.14 -2.63 2.49
CA LEU A 365 -23.52 -2.12 2.47
C LEU A 365 -23.52 -0.58 2.62
N ASN A 366 -22.74 -0.05 3.57
CA ASN A 366 -22.63 1.39 3.78
C ASN A 366 -22.00 2.13 2.58
N ASN A 367 -21.11 1.49 1.82
CA ASN A 367 -20.57 2.09 0.60
C ASN A 367 -21.69 2.45 -0.38
N ARG A 368 -22.77 1.65 -0.48
CA ARG A 368 -23.94 2.02 -1.31
C ARG A 368 -24.63 3.29 -0.81
N TYR A 369 -24.81 3.43 0.50
CA TYR A 369 -25.35 4.64 1.11
C TYR A 369 -24.46 5.86 0.86
N TYR A 370 -23.14 5.70 1.07
CA TYR A 370 -22.15 6.73 0.78
C TYR A 370 -22.19 7.19 -0.68
N PHE A 371 -22.33 6.26 -1.64
CA PHE A 371 -22.42 6.63 -3.06
C PHE A 371 -23.67 7.43 -3.39
N ASN A 372 -24.80 7.13 -2.77
CA ASN A 372 -26.02 7.90 -2.96
C ASN A 372 -25.84 9.34 -2.45
N GLN A 373 -25.23 9.52 -1.27
CA GLN A 373 -24.89 10.83 -0.72
C GLN A 373 -23.83 11.58 -1.55
N PHE A 374 -22.83 10.86 -2.07
CA PHE A 374 -21.79 11.42 -2.93
C PHE A 374 -22.37 11.98 -4.24
N ARG A 375 -23.32 11.26 -4.86
CA ARG A 375 -24.03 11.72 -6.05
C ARG A 375 -24.95 12.90 -5.74
N ALA A 376 -25.64 12.87 -4.60
CA ALA A 376 -26.48 13.97 -4.14
C ALA A 376 -25.66 15.26 -3.88
N ASN A 377 -24.40 15.13 -3.48
CA ASN A 377 -23.49 16.26 -3.20
C ASN A 377 -22.60 16.66 -4.40
N ASN A 378 -23.10 16.54 -5.64
CA ASN A 378 -22.37 16.94 -6.87
C ASN A 378 -20.97 16.31 -6.99
N ASN A 379 -20.81 15.02 -6.66
CA ASN A 379 -19.53 14.30 -6.69
C ASN A 379 -18.43 14.90 -5.78
N ARG A 380 -18.81 15.63 -4.73
CA ARG A 380 -17.88 16.05 -3.68
C ARG A 380 -17.88 15.03 -2.54
N ALA A 381 -16.70 14.72 -2.03
CA ALA A 381 -16.55 13.81 -0.90
C ALA A 381 -17.28 14.37 0.33
N VAL A 382 -18.13 13.54 0.96
CA VAL A 382 -18.81 13.84 2.23
C VAL A 382 -18.20 12.95 3.31
N PRO A 383 -17.22 13.42 4.08
CA PRO A 383 -16.55 12.62 5.11
C PRO A 383 -17.52 12.01 6.12
N GLU A 384 -18.56 12.75 6.51
CA GLU A 384 -19.52 12.42 7.56
C GLU A 384 -20.38 11.20 7.20
N ALA A 385 -20.65 10.97 5.91
CA ALA A 385 -21.39 9.81 5.44
C ALA A 385 -20.65 8.47 5.67
N ARG A 386 -19.40 8.50 6.14
CA ARG A 386 -18.62 7.32 6.53
C ARG A 386 -18.68 7.02 8.03
N LEU A 387 -19.25 7.91 8.85
CA LEU A 387 -19.36 7.73 10.31
C LEU A 387 -20.34 6.62 10.77
N PRO A 388 -21.47 6.33 10.09
CA PRO A 388 -22.47 5.40 10.65
C PRO A 388 -21.95 4.00 11.00
N PRO A 389 -21.13 3.32 10.16
CA PRO A 389 -20.54 2.03 10.53
C PRO A 389 -19.62 2.12 11.75
N MET A 390 -18.91 3.24 11.91
CA MET A 390 -18.02 3.46 13.05
C MET A 390 -18.80 3.61 14.36
N MET A 391 -19.96 4.29 14.33
CA MET A 391 -20.83 4.42 15.51
C MET A 391 -21.39 3.06 15.96
N LEU A 392 -21.86 2.24 15.01
CA LEU A 392 -22.30 0.88 15.29
C LEU A 392 -21.16 0.01 15.81
N GLY A 393 -19.98 0.11 15.17
CA GLY A 393 -18.77 -0.59 15.57
C GLY A 393 -18.33 -0.23 16.99
N GLY A 394 -18.40 1.05 17.39
CA GLY A 394 -18.04 1.49 18.74
C GLY A 394 -18.92 0.87 19.84
N ILE A 395 -20.23 0.80 19.63
CA ILE A 395 -21.16 0.18 20.59
C ILE A 395 -20.92 -1.34 20.65
N ALA A 396 -20.83 -2.00 19.49
CA ALA A 396 -20.59 -3.43 19.41
C ALA A 396 -19.23 -3.83 20.02
N PHE A 397 -18.20 -3.00 19.83
CA PHE A 397 -16.87 -3.21 20.39
C PHE A 397 -16.88 -3.11 21.91
N ALA A 398 -17.48 -2.06 22.49
CA ALA A 398 -17.58 -1.91 23.94
C ALA A 398 -18.41 -3.03 24.58
N ALA A 399 -19.55 -3.39 23.97
CA ALA A 399 -20.38 -4.50 24.44
C ALA A 399 -19.63 -5.84 24.36
N GLY A 400 -18.89 -6.08 23.27
CA GLY A 400 -18.10 -7.29 23.08
C GLY A 400 -16.99 -7.46 24.12
N LEU A 401 -16.25 -6.38 24.42
CA LEU A 401 -15.24 -6.40 25.49
C LEU A 401 -15.86 -6.64 26.86
N PHE A 402 -17.02 -6.06 27.15
CA PHE A 402 -17.73 -6.28 28.40
C PHE A 402 -18.16 -7.74 28.55
N VAL A 403 -18.75 -8.33 27.49
CA VAL A 403 -19.15 -9.75 27.50
C VAL A 403 -17.93 -10.66 27.62
N PHE A 404 -16.83 -10.34 26.93
CA PHE A 404 -15.57 -11.08 27.04
C PHE A 404 -15.05 -11.07 28.48
N GLY A 405 -14.88 -9.87 29.06
CA GLY A 405 -14.44 -9.72 30.45
C GLY A 405 -15.40 -10.36 31.46
N TRP A 406 -16.72 -10.35 31.20
CA TRP A 406 -17.69 -11.02 32.06
C TRP A 406 -17.57 -12.55 32.00
N THR A 407 -17.38 -13.12 30.81
CA THR A 407 -17.29 -14.57 30.59
C THR A 407 -15.89 -15.16 30.84
N SER A 408 -14.92 -14.32 31.19
CA SER A 408 -13.55 -14.70 31.51
C SER A 408 -13.43 -15.59 32.75
N SER A 409 -14.22 -15.32 33.79
CA SER A 409 -14.06 -15.93 35.11
C SER A 409 -14.45 -17.41 35.08
N PRO A 410 -13.59 -18.32 35.57
CA PRO A 410 -13.90 -19.75 35.65
C PRO A 410 -14.99 -20.09 36.69
N GLY A 411 -15.48 -19.11 37.45
CA GLY A 411 -16.50 -19.30 38.50
C GLY A 411 -17.95 -19.10 38.07
N MET A 412 -18.25 -18.96 36.78
CA MET A 412 -19.62 -18.99 36.25
C MET A 412 -19.87 -20.33 35.52
N GLU A 413 -19.97 -21.39 36.32
CA GLU A 413 -20.73 -22.59 35.98
C GLU A 413 -22.03 -22.64 36.79
#